data_AF-A0A3D1J621-F1
#
_entry.id   AF-A0A3D1J621-F1
#
_cell.length_a   1.000
_cell.length_b   1.000
_cell.length_c   1.000
_cell.angle_alpha   90.00
_cell.angle_beta   90.00
_cell.angle_gamma   90.00
#
_symmetry.space_group_name_H-M   'P 1'
#
loop_
_entity.id
_entity.type
_entity.pdbx_description
1 polymer ?
#
loop_
_entity_poly.entity_id
_entity_poly.type
_entity_poly.pdbx_seq_one_letter_code
_entity_poly.pdbx_strand_id
1 'polypeptide(L)'
;MRRRVGRNPRVRSLAKEIIMPVSRRFNSARQAVPSTHLLSNGRYTVMLTSAGSGYSACDGLAVTRWREDATCDAWGSYLFLRDTESGRVWSAGCQPTGVEPECYEVIFSEDRACFVRTEGSLSTRLEILVSPDDNLELRRLSITNSGAQSREIELTSYAEVVLAPMATDAAHPAFSNLFIQTDYLPEVHGLLAMRRPHGASDLPVWAAHIVVGGTQEQVEY
;
A
#
# COMPACT_ATOMS: atom_id res chain seq x y z
N MET A 1 57.26 -39.12 -32.63
CA MET A 1 55.99 -39.77 -32.23
C MET A 1 55.79 -39.55 -30.73
N ARG A 2 54.57 -39.12 -30.31
CA ARG A 2 53.99 -39.07 -28.94
C ARG A 2 54.23 -37.85 -28.02
N ARG A 3 53.27 -36.92 -28.12
CA ARG A 3 52.40 -36.29 -27.09
C ARG A 3 52.82 -36.34 -25.60
N ARG A 4 52.70 -35.19 -24.93
CA ARG A 4 51.71 -34.94 -23.84
C ARG A 4 51.45 -33.44 -23.69
N VAL A 5 50.28 -32.99 -24.15
CA VAL A 5 49.73 -31.65 -23.86
C VAL A 5 49.02 -31.72 -22.52
N GLY A 6 49.45 -30.86 -21.59
CA GLY A 6 48.85 -30.72 -20.26
C GLY A 6 47.38 -30.32 -20.35
N ARG A 7 46.55 -31.04 -19.59
CA ARG A 7 45.10 -30.84 -19.50
C ARG A 7 44.85 -29.62 -18.61
N ASN A 8 44.42 -28.51 -19.21
CA ASN A 8 44.04 -27.31 -18.48
C ASN A 8 42.76 -27.59 -17.66
N PRO A 9 42.69 -27.33 -16.34
CA PRO A 9 41.49 -27.58 -15.56
C PRO A 9 40.41 -26.56 -15.94
N ARG A 10 39.24 -27.07 -16.35
CA ARG A 10 38.06 -26.25 -16.62
C ARG A 10 37.56 -25.64 -15.31
N VAL A 11 37.70 -24.32 -15.17
CA VAL A 11 36.98 -23.54 -14.17
C VAL A 11 35.49 -23.67 -14.50
N ARG A 12 34.73 -24.36 -13.65
CA ARG A 12 33.26 -24.36 -13.71
C ARG A 12 32.79 -22.99 -13.23
N SER A 13 32.26 -22.17 -14.14
CA SER A 13 31.49 -21.00 -13.76
C SER A 13 30.20 -21.47 -13.10
N LEU A 14 30.04 -21.21 -11.81
CA LEU A 14 28.75 -21.23 -11.15
C LEU A 14 27.98 -20.02 -11.69
N ALA A 15 27.20 -20.22 -12.75
CA ALA A 15 26.13 -19.30 -13.07
C ALA A 15 25.23 -19.30 -11.83
N LYS A 16 25.22 -18.17 -11.11
CA LYS A 16 24.21 -17.92 -10.07
C LYS A 16 22.88 -18.02 -10.80
N GLU A 17 22.12 -19.09 -10.56
CA GLU A 17 20.74 -19.17 -11.03
C GLU A 17 20.07 -17.90 -10.52
N ILE A 18 19.72 -17.01 -11.45
CA ILE A 18 18.87 -15.88 -11.14
C ILE A 18 17.51 -16.51 -10.86
N ILE A 19 17.26 -16.83 -9.59
CA ILE A 19 15.94 -17.19 -9.12
C ILE A 19 15.11 -15.94 -9.37
N MET A 20 14.36 -15.95 -10.47
CA MET A 20 13.36 -14.92 -10.72
C MET A 20 12.41 -14.99 -9.51
N PRO A 21 12.27 -13.91 -8.73
CA PRO A 21 11.35 -13.93 -7.60
C PRO A 21 9.96 -14.29 -8.15
N VAL A 22 9.30 -15.25 -7.51
CA VAL A 22 7.99 -15.72 -7.93
C VAL A 22 7.03 -14.54 -7.78
N SER A 23 6.60 -13.98 -8.90
CA SER A 23 5.62 -12.89 -8.93
C SER A 23 4.29 -13.40 -9.46
N ARG A 24 3.18 -13.04 -8.81
CA ARG A 24 1.83 -13.23 -9.35
C ARG A 24 1.38 -11.95 -10.04
N ARG A 25 0.80 -12.09 -11.24
CA ARG A 25 0.33 -10.97 -12.04
C ARG A 25 -1.16 -11.06 -12.30
N PHE A 26 -1.84 -9.92 -12.24
CA PHE A 26 -3.28 -9.80 -12.48
C PHE A 26 -3.55 -8.59 -13.35
N ASN A 27 -4.42 -8.74 -14.36
CA ASN A 27 -4.73 -7.66 -15.30
C ASN A 27 -6.13 -7.08 -15.07
N SER A 28 -6.77 -7.44 -13.95
CA SER A 28 -8.08 -6.91 -13.55
C SER A 28 -8.21 -6.94 -12.03
N ALA A 29 -8.86 -5.91 -11.51
CA ALA A 29 -9.29 -5.84 -10.12
C ALA A 29 -10.50 -6.73 -9.83
N ARG A 30 -11.30 -7.06 -10.86
CA ARG A 30 -12.56 -7.81 -10.73
C ARG A 30 -12.31 -9.30 -10.94
N GLN A 31 -12.11 -10.01 -9.84
CA GLN A 31 -11.96 -11.46 -9.82
C GLN A 31 -13.12 -12.07 -9.03
N ALA A 32 -13.61 -13.24 -9.47
CA ALA A 32 -14.68 -13.95 -8.77
C ALA A 32 -14.29 -14.32 -7.32
N VAL A 33 -13.00 -14.55 -7.09
CA VAL A 33 -12.39 -14.67 -5.77
C VAL A 33 -11.26 -13.64 -5.71
N PRO A 34 -11.28 -12.69 -4.77
CA PRO A 34 -10.24 -11.69 -4.66
C PRO A 34 -8.87 -12.33 -4.43
N SER A 35 -7.92 -12.00 -5.30
CA SER A 35 -6.54 -12.40 -5.09
C SER A 35 -5.91 -11.51 -4.03
N THR A 36 -5.42 -12.10 -2.95
CA THR A 36 -4.79 -11.37 -1.85
C THR A 36 -3.28 -11.53 -1.84
N HIS A 37 -2.60 -10.63 -1.14
CA HIS A 37 -1.17 -10.66 -0.87
C HIS A 37 -0.89 -10.16 0.54
N LEU A 38 0.12 -10.74 1.18
CA LEU A 38 0.50 -10.43 2.55
C LEU A 38 1.97 -10.00 2.54
N LEU A 39 2.23 -8.82 3.10
CA LEU A 39 3.57 -8.29 3.34
C LEU A 39 3.74 -8.16 4.84
N SER A 40 4.87 -8.61 5.38
CA SER A 40 5.11 -8.54 6.83
C SER A 40 6.59 -8.58 7.16
N ASN A 41 6.97 -7.86 8.23
CA ASN A 41 8.29 -7.99 8.88
C ASN A 41 8.22 -8.85 10.16
N GLY A 42 7.11 -9.56 10.37
CA GLY A 42 6.82 -10.36 11.56
C GLY A 42 6.04 -9.61 12.66
N ARG A 43 6.07 -8.27 12.67
CA ARG A 43 5.33 -7.44 13.63
C ARG A 43 4.29 -6.56 12.94
N TYR A 44 4.71 -5.84 11.91
CA TYR A 44 3.84 -5.07 11.03
C TYR A 44 3.42 -5.93 9.84
N THR A 45 2.14 -5.91 9.52
CA THR A 45 1.54 -6.74 8.48
C THR A 45 0.59 -5.90 7.64
N VAL A 46 0.67 -6.09 6.33
CA VAL A 46 -0.24 -5.48 5.34
C VAL A 46 -0.82 -6.60 4.49
N MET A 47 -2.14 -6.69 4.48
CA MET A 47 -2.86 -7.53 3.53
C MET A 47 -3.44 -6.63 2.46
N LEU A 48 -3.30 -7.02 1.19
CA LEU A 48 -3.83 -6.29 0.04
C LEU A 48 -4.61 -7.22 -0.88
N THR A 49 -5.69 -6.73 -1.46
CA THR A 49 -6.37 -7.38 -2.59
C THR A 49 -5.80 -6.87 -3.92
N SER A 50 -6.05 -7.61 -4.99
CA SER A 50 -5.75 -7.15 -6.36
C SER A 50 -6.54 -5.90 -6.77
N ALA A 51 -7.53 -5.45 -5.98
CA ALA A 51 -8.25 -4.21 -6.24
C ALA A 51 -7.67 -3.01 -5.45
N GLY A 52 -6.68 -3.22 -4.58
CA GLY A 52 -5.98 -2.18 -3.82
C GLY A 52 -6.52 -1.95 -2.40
N SER A 53 -7.54 -2.69 -2.00
CA SER A 53 -8.09 -2.70 -0.64
C SER A 53 -7.31 -3.64 0.28
N GLY A 54 -7.62 -3.63 1.56
CA GLY A 54 -6.98 -4.49 2.55
C GLY A 54 -6.84 -3.82 3.91
N TYR A 55 -5.80 -4.19 4.67
CA TYR A 55 -5.60 -3.65 6.00
C TYR A 55 -4.14 -3.66 6.42
N SER A 56 -3.86 -2.90 7.47
CA SER A 56 -2.57 -2.83 8.13
C SER A 56 -2.73 -3.15 9.61
N ALA A 57 -1.81 -3.91 10.18
CA ALA A 57 -1.80 -4.30 11.58
C ALA A 57 -0.38 -4.30 12.14
N CYS A 58 -0.23 -4.01 13.43
CA CYS A 58 1.06 -4.02 14.13
C CYS A 58 0.90 -4.72 15.48
N ASP A 59 1.70 -5.76 15.74
CA ASP A 59 1.68 -6.53 17.00
C ASP A 59 0.27 -7.00 17.41
N GLY A 60 -0.54 -7.42 16.43
CA GLY A 60 -1.92 -7.88 16.63
C GLY A 60 -2.97 -6.77 16.80
N LEU A 61 -2.56 -5.50 16.78
CA LEU A 61 -3.47 -4.35 16.75
C LEU A 61 -3.75 -3.94 15.30
N ALA A 62 -5.01 -3.69 14.97
CA ALA A 62 -5.40 -3.07 13.72
C ALA A 62 -4.83 -1.65 13.68
N VAL A 63 -4.03 -1.33 12.66
CA VAL A 63 -3.68 0.06 12.36
C VAL A 63 -4.84 0.70 11.60
N THR A 64 -5.37 -0.01 10.61
CA THR A 64 -6.50 0.45 9.78
C THR A 64 -7.69 -0.49 9.87
N ARG A 65 -8.90 0.06 9.76
CA ARG A 65 -10.16 -0.70 9.85
C ARG A 65 -10.28 -1.66 8.68
N TRP A 66 -10.72 -2.87 8.98
CA TRP A 66 -11.04 -3.86 7.97
C TRP A 66 -12.06 -4.88 8.42
N ARG A 67 -12.83 -5.34 7.44
CA ARG A 67 -13.80 -6.43 7.57
C ARG A 67 -13.66 -7.34 6.37
N GLU A 68 -13.88 -8.63 6.60
CA GLU A 68 -13.99 -9.58 5.51
C GLU A 68 -15.23 -9.26 4.69
N ASP A 69 -15.01 -8.75 3.49
CA ASP A 69 -16.06 -8.51 2.49
C ASP A 69 -15.47 -8.74 1.10
N ALA A 70 -15.59 -9.99 0.62
CA ALA A 70 -15.11 -10.38 -0.70
C ALA A 70 -15.93 -9.79 -1.86
N THR A 71 -17.06 -9.13 -1.58
CA THR A 71 -17.97 -8.59 -2.59
C THR A 71 -17.70 -7.11 -2.84
N CYS A 72 -17.75 -6.29 -1.80
CA CYS A 72 -17.56 -4.85 -1.94
C CYS A 72 -16.08 -4.47 -1.93
N ASP A 73 -15.27 -5.18 -1.15
CA ASP A 73 -13.84 -4.89 -0.96
C ASP A 73 -13.58 -3.40 -0.66
N ALA A 74 -14.35 -2.84 0.28
CA ALA A 74 -14.44 -1.38 0.51
C ALA A 74 -13.57 -0.86 1.67
N TRP A 75 -12.71 -1.71 2.25
CA TRP A 75 -11.88 -1.37 3.40
C TRP A 75 -10.41 -1.32 3.01
N GLY A 76 -9.71 -0.25 3.38
CA GLY A 76 -8.29 -0.10 3.08
C GLY A 76 -7.75 1.27 3.35
N SER A 77 -6.48 1.43 2.96
CA SER A 77 -5.85 2.74 2.86
C SER A 77 -5.69 3.10 1.39
N TYR A 78 -6.14 4.28 1.02
CA TYR A 78 -6.30 4.66 -0.37
C TYR A 78 -5.55 5.95 -0.67
N LEU A 79 -5.18 6.09 -1.94
CA LEU A 79 -4.66 7.31 -2.53
C LEU A 79 -5.61 7.70 -3.65
N PHE A 80 -6.36 8.78 -3.44
CA PHE A 80 -7.25 9.36 -4.42
C PHE A 80 -6.49 10.39 -5.24
N LEU A 81 -6.72 10.36 -6.54
CA LEU A 81 -6.19 11.33 -7.49
C LEU A 81 -7.37 12.10 -8.08
N ARG A 82 -7.23 13.41 -8.19
CA ARG A 82 -8.17 14.28 -8.89
C ARG A 82 -7.43 15.11 -9.93
N ASP A 83 -7.85 15.03 -11.19
CA ASP A 83 -7.41 15.98 -12.23
C ASP A 83 -8.20 17.28 -12.06
N THR A 84 -7.52 18.38 -11.74
CA THR A 84 -8.17 19.67 -11.43
C THR A 84 -8.84 20.29 -12.65
N GLU A 85 -8.36 19.99 -13.86
CA GLU A 85 -8.92 20.53 -15.10
C GLU A 85 -10.21 19.80 -15.50
N SER A 86 -10.21 18.46 -15.43
CA SER A 86 -11.35 17.64 -15.84
C SER A 86 -12.33 17.32 -14.71
N GLY A 87 -11.93 17.50 -13.45
CA GLY A 87 -12.69 17.12 -12.26
C GLY A 87 -12.82 15.61 -12.03
N ARG A 88 -12.15 14.78 -12.85
CA ARG A 88 -12.19 13.33 -12.71
C ARG A 88 -11.47 12.89 -11.44
N VAL A 89 -12.06 11.93 -10.74
CA VAL A 89 -11.52 11.35 -9.50
C VAL A 89 -11.38 9.86 -9.67
N TRP A 90 -10.25 9.32 -9.24
CA TRP A 90 -9.99 7.89 -9.21
C TRP A 90 -9.06 7.49 -8.07
N SER A 91 -8.99 6.19 -7.78
CA SER A 91 -8.04 5.64 -6.81
C SER A 91 -6.79 5.13 -7.53
N ALA A 92 -5.63 5.18 -6.87
CA ALA A 92 -4.37 4.63 -7.40
C ALA A 92 -4.44 3.10 -7.65
N GLY A 93 -5.26 2.39 -6.87
CA GLY A 93 -5.70 1.03 -7.17
C GLY A 93 -6.96 1.04 -8.04
N CYS A 94 -7.92 0.18 -7.71
CA CYS A 94 -9.27 0.21 -8.29
C CYS A 94 -10.32 0.63 -7.26
N GLN A 95 -10.22 0.09 -6.05
CA GLN A 95 -11.06 0.46 -4.91
C GLN A 95 -10.53 1.71 -4.20
N PRO A 96 -11.41 2.48 -3.54
CA PRO A 96 -12.85 2.23 -3.37
C PRO A 96 -13.69 2.88 -4.48
N THR A 97 -13.08 3.67 -5.38
CA THR A 97 -13.82 4.37 -6.43
C THR A 97 -14.49 3.43 -7.44
N GLY A 98 -13.95 2.22 -7.62
CA GLY A 98 -14.45 1.24 -8.59
C GLY A 98 -14.35 1.67 -10.06
N VAL A 99 -13.71 2.81 -10.34
CA VAL A 99 -13.52 3.36 -11.69
C VAL A 99 -12.55 2.46 -12.44
N GLU A 100 -13.08 1.78 -13.45
CA GLU A 100 -12.31 0.87 -14.30
C GLU A 100 -11.32 1.68 -15.17
N PRO A 101 -10.02 1.38 -15.11
CA PRO A 101 -9.03 2.06 -15.93
C PRO A 101 -8.95 1.46 -17.35
N GLU A 102 -8.27 2.17 -18.26
CA GLU A 102 -8.00 1.66 -19.61
C GLU A 102 -7.00 0.50 -19.59
N CYS A 103 -6.02 0.57 -18.68
CA CYS A 103 -5.09 -0.52 -18.42
C CYS A 103 -4.90 -0.68 -16.90
N TYR A 104 -4.85 -1.93 -16.45
CA TYR A 104 -4.59 -2.29 -15.07
C TYR A 104 -3.65 -3.50 -15.01
N GLU A 105 -2.59 -3.39 -14.23
CA GLU A 105 -1.72 -4.51 -13.89
C GLU A 105 -1.40 -4.48 -12.40
N VAL A 106 -1.48 -5.64 -11.75
CA VAL A 106 -1.05 -5.82 -10.38
C VAL A 106 0.02 -6.88 -10.36
N ILE A 107 1.13 -6.59 -9.70
CA ILE A 107 2.26 -7.48 -9.52
C ILE A 107 2.48 -7.65 -8.03
N PHE A 108 2.28 -8.87 -7.54
CA PHE A 108 2.62 -9.26 -6.18
C PHE A 108 3.93 -10.03 -6.21
N SER A 109 4.98 -9.47 -5.61
CA SER A 109 6.27 -10.12 -5.37
C SER A 109 6.53 -10.25 -3.88
N GLU A 110 7.54 -11.03 -3.50
CA GLU A 110 7.86 -11.28 -2.08
C GLU A 110 8.06 -10.01 -1.24
N ASP A 111 8.60 -8.95 -1.85
CA ASP A 111 9.00 -7.71 -1.17
C ASP A 111 7.98 -6.56 -1.31
N ARG A 112 7.02 -6.65 -2.23
CA ARG A 112 6.08 -5.56 -2.52
C ARG A 112 4.82 -6.00 -3.26
N ALA A 113 3.80 -5.14 -3.17
CA ALA A 113 2.70 -5.08 -4.13
C ALA A 113 2.90 -3.87 -5.06
N CYS A 114 2.70 -4.05 -6.36
CA CYS A 114 2.75 -2.98 -7.34
C CYS A 114 1.44 -2.95 -8.13
N PHE A 115 0.80 -1.79 -8.16
CA PHE A 115 -0.38 -1.50 -8.96
C PHE A 115 0.02 -0.51 -10.06
N VAL A 116 -0.26 -0.86 -11.30
CA VAL A 116 -0.03 -0.01 -12.47
C VAL A 116 -1.38 0.25 -13.11
N ARG A 117 -1.70 1.51 -13.28
CA ARG A 117 -2.95 1.96 -13.88
C ARG A 117 -2.66 3.04 -14.92
N THR A 118 -3.35 2.97 -16.06
CA THR A 118 -3.30 4.02 -17.08
C THR A 118 -4.71 4.48 -17.42
N GLU A 119 -4.85 5.80 -17.57
CA GLU A 119 -6.07 6.46 -18.02
C GLU A 119 -5.69 7.62 -18.95
N GLY A 120 -5.97 7.48 -20.25
CA GLY A 120 -5.57 8.45 -21.26
C GLY A 120 -4.05 8.63 -21.29
N SER A 121 -3.58 9.87 -21.07
CA SER A 121 -2.16 10.20 -21.04
C SER A 121 -1.49 10.10 -19.68
N LEU A 122 -2.25 9.72 -18.63
CA LEU A 122 -1.75 9.60 -17.28
C LEU A 122 -1.55 8.13 -16.93
N SER A 123 -0.34 7.80 -16.47
CA SER A 123 -0.01 6.49 -15.90
C SER A 123 0.41 6.65 -14.44
N THR A 124 -0.10 5.77 -13.60
CA THR A 124 0.19 5.74 -12.16
C THR A 124 0.79 4.39 -11.80
N ARG A 125 1.80 4.44 -10.92
CA ARG A 125 2.43 3.25 -10.34
C ARG A 125 2.43 3.42 -8.83
N LEU A 126 1.67 2.59 -8.14
CA LEU A 126 1.65 2.51 -6.68
C LEU A 126 2.42 1.28 -6.23
N GLU A 127 3.50 1.49 -5.48
CA GLU A 127 4.26 0.42 -4.84
C GLU A 127 4.03 0.45 -3.32
N ILE A 128 3.68 -0.70 -2.75
CA ILE A 128 3.42 -0.87 -1.32
C ILE A 128 4.40 -1.91 -0.78
N LEU A 129 5.11 -1.57 0.29
CA LEU A 129 6.12 -2.41 0.93
C LEU A 129 6.12 -2.21 2.45
N VAL A 130 6.59 -3.22 3.18
CA VAL A 130 6.76 -3.17 4.64
C VAL A 130 8.25 -3.05 4.95
N SER A 131 8.61 -2.14 5.85
CA SER A 131 10.02 -1.99 6.26
C SER A 131 10.48 -3.26 7.01
N PRO A 132 11.65 -3.83 6.67
CA PRO A 132 12.19 -4.97 7.40
C PRO A 132 12.64 -4.59 8.82
N ASP A 133 13.01 -3.32 9.03
CA ASP A 133 13.64 -2.84 10.26
C ASP A 133 12.66 -2.09 11.17
N ASP A 134 11.65 -1.44 10.58
CA ASP A 134 10.69 -0.59 11.28
C ASP A 134 9.26 -1.09 11.11
N ASN A 135 8.41 -0.85 12.11
CA ASN A 135 6.99 -1.21 12.06
C ASN A 135 6.19 -0.19 11.24
N LEU A 136 6.48 -0.11 9.94
CA LEU A 136 5.81 0.79 9.00
C LEU A 136 5.59 0.14 7.65
N GLU A 137 4.57 0.62 6.96
CA GLU A 137 4.41 0.44 5.51
C GLU A 137 4.77 1.72 4.77
N LEU A 138 5.30 1.55 3.56
CA LEU A 138 5.59 2.64 2.62
C LEU A 138 4.74 2.46 1.37
N ARG A 139 4.05 3.53 0.97
CA ARG A 139 3.24 3.60 -0.24
C ARG A 139 3.81 4.67 -1.16
N ARG A 140 4.49 4.25 -2.22
CA ARG A 140 5.11 5.13 -3.21
C ARG A 140 4.21 5.24 -4.43
N LEU A 141 3.67 6.42 -4.67
CA LEU A 141 2.92 6.72 -5.88
C LEU A 141 3.81 7.50 -6.86
N SER A 142 3.95 6.99 -8.08
CA SER A 142 4.58 7.69 -9.20
C SER A 142 3.52 8.00 -10.25
N ILE A 143 3.47 9.25 -10.71
CA ILE A 143 2.53 9.71 -11.75
C ILE A 143 3.35 10.16 -12.96
N THR A 144 3.02 9.64 -14.13
CA THR A 144 3.65 9.98 -15.40
C THR A 144 2.61 10.56 -16.33
N ASN A 145 2.85 11.77 -16.84
CA ASN A 145 2.05 12.37 -17.90
C ASN A 145 2.81 12.26 -19.23
N SER A 146 2.32 11.43 -20.15
CA SER A 146 2.86 11.29 -21.50
C SER A 146 2.13 12.15 -22.54
N GLY A 147 1.23 13.03 -22.08
CA GLY A 147 0.45 13.94 -22.92
C GLY A 147 1.21 15.21 -23.24
N ALA A 148 0.71 15.97 -24.21
CA ALA A 148 1.29 17.25 -24.61
C ALA A 148 0.92 18.41 -23.65
N GLN A 149 -0.15 18.25 -22.87
CA GLN A 149 -0.64 19.27 -21.95
C GLN A 149 -0.14 18.99 -20.53
N SER A 150 0.30 20.04 -19.84
CA SER A 150 0.55 19.97 -18.40
C SER A 150 -0.73 19.61 -17.67
N ARG A 151 -0.61 18.83 -16.59
CA ARG A 151 -1.73 18.38 -15.76
C ARG A 151 -1.42 18.67 -14.31
N GLU A 152 -2.40 19.20 -13.59
CA GLU A 152 -2.35 19.39 -12.15
C GLU A 152 -3.22 18.31 -11.51
N ILE A 153 -2.59 17.51 -10.66
CA ILE A 153 -3.22 16.35 -10.02
C ILE A 153 -3.16 16.56 -8.51
N GLU A 154 -4.33 16.66 -7.90
CA GLU A 154 -4.43 16.63 -6.45
C GLU A 154 -4.39 15.19 -5.94
N LEU A 155 -3.72 15.01 -4.80
CA LEU A 155 -3.57 13.72 -4.14
C LEU A 155 -4.17 13.80 -2.74
N THR A 156 -5.08 12.88 -2.43
CA THR A 156 -5.66 12.74 -1.08
C THR A 156 -5.40 11.34 -0.57
N SER A 157 -4.74 11.21 0.58
CA SER A 157 -4.63 9.93 1.28
C SER A 157 -5.82 9.71 2.20
N TYR A 158 -6.20 8.45 2.38
CA TYR A 158 -7.30 8.06 3.26
C TYR A 158 -6.95 6.79 4.01
N ALA A 159 -7.27 6.75 5.30
CA ALA A 159 -7.27 5.53 6.10
C ALA A 159 -8.21 5.70 7.30
N GLU A 160 -8.94 4.64 7.64
CA GLU A 160 -9.72 4.58 8.87
C GLU A 160 -8.86 4.02 10.01
N VAL A 161 -8.33 4.90 10.87
CA VAL A 161 -7.39 4.51 11.93
C VAL A 161 -8.12 3.87 13.12
N VAL A 162 -7.58 2.76 13.65
CA VAL A 162 -8.22 1.96 14.72
C VAL A 162 -7.37 1.80 15.99
N LEU A 163 -6.11 1.42 15.85
CA LEU A 163 -5.12 1.24 16.93
C LEU A 163 -5.59 0.34 18.10
N ALA A 164 -6.35 -0.70 17.79
CA ALA A 164 -6.95 -1.64 18.75
C ALA A 164 -7.03 -3.05 18.16
N PRO A 165 -7.25 -4.11 18.96
CA PRO A 165 -7.49 -5.43 18.42
C PRO A 165 -8.64 -5.43 17.40
N MET A 166 -8.46 -6.10 16.25
CA MET A 166 -9.46 -6.10 15.16
C MET A 166 -10.86 -6.54 15.64
N ALA A 167 -10.92 -7.54 16.52
CA ALA A 167 -12.18 -8.04 17.08
C ALA A 167 -12.92 -7.00 17.93
N THR A 168 -12.18 -6.14 18.65
CA THR A 168 -12.77 -5.07 19.47
C THR A 168 -13.41 -3.99 18.59
N ASP A 169 -12.73 -3.58 17.51
CA ASP A 169 -13.30 -2.62 16.55
C ASP A 169 -14.51 -3.21 15.82
N ALA A 170 -14.43 -4.47 15.38
CA ALA A 170 -15.53 -5.15 14.71
C ALA A 170 -16.80 -5.25 15.58
N ALA A 171 -16.65 -5.45 16.89
CA ALA A 171 -17.76 -5.54 17.83
C ALA A 171 -18.48 -4.19 18.03
N HIS A 172 -17.73 -3.10 18.25
CA HIS A 172 -18.29 -1.77 18.53
C HIS A 172 -17.52 -0.62 17.86
N PRO A 173 -17.68 -0.40 16.53
CA PRO A 173 -16.90 0.59 15.79
C PRO A 173 -17.12 2.03 16.27
N ALA A 174 -18.37 2.41 16.52
CA ALA A 174 -18.71 3.74 17.00
C ALA A 174 -18.06 4.04 18.35
N PHE A 175 -18.00 3.03 19.24
CA PHE A 175 -17.31 3.14 20.51
C PHE A 175 -15.80 3.22 20.31
N SER A 176 -15.23 2.38 19.45
CA SER A 176 -13.81 2.38 19.12
C SER A 176 -13.32 3.75 18.65
N ASN A 177 -14.10 4.44 17.82
CA ASN A 177 -13.78 5.77 17.29
C ASN A 177 -13.66 6.85 18.37
N LEU A 178 -14.39 6.74 19.49
CA LEU A 178 -14.35 7.74 20.56
C LEU A 178 -12.99 7.84 21.26
N PHE A 179 -12.11 6.86 21.04
CA PHE A 179 -10.80 6.80 21.67
C PHE A 179 -9.67 7.27 20.76
N ILE A 180 -9.95 7.56 19.49
CA ILE A 180 -8.96 8.08 18.55
C ILE A 180 -8.91 9.59 18.65
N GLN A 181 -7.70 10.10 18.80
CA GLN A 181 -7.38 11.52 18.71
C GLN A 181 -6.36 11.71 17.60
N THR A 182 -6.59 12.68 16.74
CA THR A 182 -5.68 13.06 15.67
C THR A 182 -5.15 14.46 15.92
N ASP A 183 -3.89 14.66 15.56
CA ASP A 183 -3.26 15.98 15.54
C ASP A 183 -2.39 16.10 14.30
N TYR A 184 -2.27 17.31 13.77
CA TYR A 184 -1.40 17.58 12.63
C TYR A 184 -0.07 18.15 13.09
N LEU A 185 1.01 17.60 12.57
CA LEU A 185 2.39 18.00 12.86
C LEU A 185 2.99 18.70 11.62
N PRO A 186 3.01 20.05 11.59
CA PRO A 186 3.49 20.78 10.42
C PRO A 186 4.96 20.53 10.08
N GLU A 187 5.79 20.25 11.09
CA GLU A 187 7.25 20.06 10.94
C GLU A 187 7.62 18.86 10.07
N VAL A 188 6.74 17.85 10.05
CA VAL A 188 6.93 16.61 9.28
C VAL A 188 5.83 16.40 8.26
N HIS A 189 4.91 17.37 8.11
CA HIS A 189 3.72 17.26 7.26
C HIS A 189 2.97 15.94 7.47
N GLY A 190 2.74 15.63 8.75
CA GLY A 190 2.22 14.33 9.18
C GLY A 190 1.01 14.45 10.08
N LEU A 191 0.16 13.44 10.03
CA LEU A 191 -0.95 13.25 10.97
C LEU A 191 -0.51 12.24 12.03
N LEU A 192 -0.60 12.64 13.29
CA LEU A 192 -0.39 11.79 14.46
C LEU A 192 -1.75 11.30 14.94
N ALA A 193 -1.90 9.99 15.09
CA ALA A 193 -3.07 9.39 15.69
C ALA A 193 -2.69 8.69 17.00
N MET A 194 -3.47 8.91 18.04
CA MET A 194 -3.33 8.27 19.34
C MET A 194 -4.62 7.60 19.72
N ARG A 195 -4.54 6.37 20.21
CA ARG A 195 -5.62 5.77 20.97
C ARG A 195 -5.43 6.00 22.45
N ARG A 196 -6.41 6.67 23.07
CA ARG A 196 -6.40 6.94 24.50
C ARG A 196 -6.47 5.62 25.30
N PRO A 197 -5.63 5.46 26.35
CA PRO A 197 -5.77 4.39 27.34
C PRO A 197 -7.18 4.30 27.91
N HIS A 198 -7.70 3.08 28.09
CA HIS A 198 -9.03 2.87 28.63
C HIS A 198 -8.99 2.62 30.15
N GLY A 199 -7.85 2.19 30.69
CA GLY A 199 -7.56 2.07 32.12
C GLY A 199 -6.14 2.51 32.50
N ALA A 200 -5.86 2.60 33.80
CA ALA A 200 -4.59 3.10 34.33
C ALA A 200 -3.35 2.25 33.97
N SER A 201 -3.55 1.01 33.52
CA SER A 201 -2.49 0.08 33.11
C SER A 201 -2.24 0.04 31.59
N ASP A 202 -3.09 0.70 30.80
CA ASP A 202 -2.97 0.66 29.34
C ASP A 202 -1.94 1.68 28.87
N LEU A 203 -1.03 1.24 27.99
CA LEU A 203 -0.12 2.14 27.31
C LEU A 203 -0.83 2.80 26.12
N PRO A 204 -0.59 4.10 25.87
CA PRO A 204 -1.11 4.74 24.67
C PRO A 204 -0.50 4.11 23.42
N VAL A 205 -1.34 3.85 22.43
CA VAL A 205 -0.92 3.35 21.12
C VAL A 205 -0.90 4.52 20.15
N TRP A 206 0.20 4.65 19.42
CA TRP A 206 0.44 5.75 18.49
C TRP A 206 0.63 5.21 17.08
N ALA A 207 0.17 5.98 16.10
CA ALA A 207 0.52 5.82 14.70
C ALA A 207 0.74 7.20 14.07
N ALA A 208 1.57 7.24 13.03
CA ALA A 208 1.78 8.45 12.23
C ALA A 208 1.54 8.13 10.76
N HIS A 209 0.93 9.07 10.04
CA HIS A 209 0.80 9.05 8.59
C HIS A 209 1.52 10.27 8.03
N ILE A 210 2.53 10.05 7.19
CA ILE A 210 3.38 11.11 6.65
C ILE A 210 3.36 11.03 5.13
N VAL A 211 3.19 12.17 4.49
CA VAL A 211 3.29 12.30 3.04
C VAL A 211 4.56 13.07 2.71
N VAL A 212 5.39 12.50 1.83
CA VAL A 212 6.65 13.12 1.37
C VAL A 212 6.62 13.25 -0.15
N GLY A 213 6.81 14.47 -0.64
CA GLY A 213 6.82 14.80 -2.07
C GLY A 213 5.60 15.60 -2.52
N GLY A 214 5.66 16.10 -3.77
CA GLY A 214 4.66 17.02 -4.33
C GLY A 214 4.73 18.44 -3.75
N THR A 215 3.93 19.34 -4.29
CA THR A 215 3.62 20.63 -3.65
C THR A 215 2.47 20.37 -2.68
N GLN A 216 2.67 20.63 -1.39
CA GLN A 216 1.66 20.38 -0.37
C GLN A 216 0.80 21.63 -0.16
N GLU A 217 -0.49 21.48 -0.38
CA GLU A 217 -1.51 22.46 0.02
C GLU A 217 -2.49 21.79 0.98
N GLN A 218 -3.02 22.58 1.93
CA GLN A 218 -4.05 22.25 2.94
C GLN A 218 -4.24 20.77 3.35
N VAL A 219 -3.92 20.46 4.62
CA VAL A 219 -4.27 19.17 5.23
C VAL A 219 -5.62 19.29 5.94
N GLU A 220 -6.63 18.59 5.43
CA GLU A 220 -7.92 18.38 6.10
C GLU A 220 -7.92 17.00 6.79
N TYR A 221 -8.30 16.93 8.07
CA TYR A 221 -8.25 15.71 8.88
C TYR A 221 -9.32 15.66 9.98
#